data_AF-A0A4Z1GHM0-F1
#
_entry.id   AF-A0A4Z1GHM0-F1
#
_cell.length_a   1.000
_cell.length_b   1.000
_cell.length_c   1.000
_cell.angle_alpha   90.00
_cell.angle_beta   90.00
_cell.angle_gamma   90.00
#
_symmetry.space_group_name_H-M   'P 1'
#
loop_
_entity.id
_entity.type
_entity.pdbx_description
1 polymer ?
#
loop_
_entity_poly.entity_id
_entity_poly.type
_entity_poly.pdbx_seq_one_letter_code
_entity_poly.pdbx_strand_id
1 'polypeptide(L)'
;MASDEMFELTGDKGMGGRGLTQDEVYGNIFVYNFAGHDTMAITMNRALYLLAANPEVQEWSREEIHAVVIYDDTQSKYQEYYPKLNRCLAVLKLKDTPARNSSALKPLIAIAKSTGAEPQPLTLNGKTIIIPSNTRVIPNINAMHSHPRYWGSDALIWRPNRWVLSKKSDSETRIQEEHLPNKSTPEEEFPFSPQKGTYVPWSEGARACPGKKFGQVEFVATMVSVFRKHRVEVVPEKGESIEEARKTAEKSVWDSEIVLLLQMKKPELVGVKWVEVE
;
A
#
# COMPACT_ATOMS: atom_id res chain seq x y z
N MET A 1 22.38 -22.06 21.78
CA MET A 1 23.07 -22.09 20.47
C MET A 1 22.71 -20.87 19.61
N ALA A 2 21.47 -20.35 19.60
CA ALA A 2 21.15 -19.07 18.94
C ALA A 2 21.56 -17.80 19.72
N SER A 3 22.00 -17.94 20.97
CA SER A 3 22.42 -16.82 21.84
C SER A 3 23.81 -16.31 21.52
N ASP A 4 24.69 -17.18 21.01
CA ASP A 4 26.13 -16.90 20.92
C ASP A 4 26.49 -16.31 19.55
N GLU A 5 25.77 -16.69 18.48
CA GLU A 5 25.93 -16.08 17.14
C GLU A 5 25.40 -14.64 17.06
N MET A 6 24.41 -14.27 17.88
CA MET A 6 23.91 -12.89 17.94
C MET A 6 24.93 -11.93 18.59
N PHE A 7 25.86 -12.47 19.38
CA PHE A 7 26.89 -11.70 20.09
C PHE A 7 28.12 -11.36 19.23
N GLU A 8 28.33 -12.04 18.10
CA GLU A 8 29.43 -11.74 17.17
C GLU A 8 29.17 -10.52 16.27
N LEU A 9 27.93 -10.00 16.24
CA LEU A 9 27.55 -8.85 15.41
C LEU A 9 27.77 -7.48 16.06
N THR A 10 28.12 -7.43 17.35
CA THR A 10 28.25 -6.18 18.11
C THR A 10 29.69 -5.95 18.55
N GLY A 11 30.43 -5.14 17.80
CA GLY A 11 31.75 -4.66 18.19
C GLY A 11 31.63 -3.43 19.09
N ASP A 12 32.29 -3.45 20.25
CA ASP A 12 32.24 -2.40 21.29
C ASP A 12 33.02 -1.11 20.92
N LYS A 13 33.27 -0.85 19.62
CA LYS A 13 34.00 0.35 19.16
C LYS A 13 33.44 0.91 17.86
N GLY A 14 32.60 1.93 18.00
CA GLY A 14 32.23 2.84 16.91
C GLY A 14 33.42 3.69 16.45
N MET A 15 33.42 3.99 15.14
CA MET A 15 34.42 4.72 14.34
C MET A 15 35.86 4.16 14.39
N GLY A 16 36.06 3.03 13.69
CA GLY A 16 37.38 2.51 13.33
C GLY A 16 37.46 1.00 13.06
N GLY A 17 36.42 0.22 13.40
CA GLY A 17 36.34 -1.22 13.20
C GLY A 17 34.98 -1.63 12.65
N ARG A 18 34.95 -2.61 11.74
CA ARG A 18 33.79 -3.04 10.94
C ARG A 18 32.66 -3.64 11.80
N GLY A 19 31.65 -2.87 12.17
CA GLY A 19 30.40 -3.37 12.78
C GLY A 19 29.52 -2.25 13.33
N LEU A 20 28.23 -2.51 13.51
CA LEU A 20 27.36 -1.65 14.32
C LEU A 20 27.58 -1.98 15.79
N THR A 21 27.59 -0.97 16.64
CA THR A 21 27.56 -1.14 18.09
C THR A 21 26.21 -1.73 18.52
N GLN A 22 26.15 -2.33 19.71
CA GLN A 22 24.92 -2.90 20.24
C GLN A 22 23.80 -1.84 20.36
N ASP A 23 24.13 -0.63 20.79
CA ASP A 23 23.19 0.49 20.87
C ASP A 23 22.67 0.92 19.49
N GLU A 24 23.54 0.94 18.47
CA GLU A 24 23.12 1.20 17.09
C GLU A 24 22.18 0.09 16.57
N VAL A 25 22.45 -1.18 16.89
CA VAL A 25 21.57 -2.30 16.52
C VAL A 25 20.20 -2.14 17.18
N TYR A 26 20.15 -1.91 18.50
CA TYR A 26 18.88 -1.70 19.22
C TYR A 26 18.13 -0.46 18.72
N GLY A 27 18.83 0.65 18.48
CA GLY A 27 18.24 1.86 17.92
C GLY A 27 17.64 1.64 16.54
N ASN A 28 18.33 0.92 15.66
CA ASN A 28 17.81 0.58 14.33
C ASN A 28 16.58 -0.34 14.42
N ILE A 29 16.62 -1.39 15.24
CA ILE A 29 15.47 -2.30 15.44
C ILE A 29 14.25 -1.52 15.94
N PHE A 30 14.43 -0.64 16.91
CA PHE A 30 13.36 0.21 17.43
C PHE A 30 12.75 1.09 16.32
N VAL A 31 13.58 1.76 15.54
CA VAL A 31 13.12 2.63 14.44
C VAL A 31 12.36 1.84 13.37
N TYR A 32 12.84 0.64 13.00
CA TYR A 32 12.16 -0.19 12.00
C TYR A 32 10.82 -0.71 12.49
N ASN A 33 10.74 -1.18 13.74
CA ASN A 33 9.50 -1.64 14.34
C ASN A 33 8.49 -0.49 14.43
N PHE A 34 8.91 0.67 14.93
CA PHE A 34 8.03 1.84 15.03
C PHE A 34 7.51 2.30 13.66
N ALA A 35 8.39 2.36 12.65
CA ALA A 35 8.00 2.79 11.30
C ALA A 35 7.05 1.78 10.61
N GLY A 36 7.29 0.47 10.79
CA GLY A 36 6.55 -0.60 10.14
C GLY A 36 5.22 -0.94 10.82
N HIS A 37 5.15 -0.86 12.15
CA HIS A 37 4.01 -1.33 12.94
C HIS A 37 2.73 -0.56 12.63
N ASP A 38 2.70 0.73 12.96
CA ASP A 38 1.45 1.51 12.86
C ASP A 38 1.05 1.74 11.41
N THR A 39 2.02 1.95 10.50
CA THR A 39 1.73 2.17 9.08
C THR A 39 1.06 0.95 8.44
N MET A 40 1.52 -0.26 8.78
CA MET A 40 0.92 -1.49 8.26
C MET A 40 -0.40 -1.81 8.94
N ALA A 41 -0.49 -1.68 10.27
CA ALA A 41 -1.74 -1.91 11.00
C ALA A 41 -2.88 -1.02 10.48
N ILE A 42 -2.60 0.27 10.27
CA ILE A 42 -3.55 1.22 9.66
C ILE A 42 -3.94 0.77 8.25
N THR A 43 -2.97 0.37 7.44
CA THR A 43 -3.20 -0.05 6.05
C THR A 43 -4.07 -1.31 5.98
N MET A 44 -3.76 -2.32 6.79
CA MET A 44 -4.57 -3.53 6.93
C MET A 44 -5.97 -3.21 7.40
N ASN A 45 -6.12 -2.38 8.44
CA ASN A 45 -7.43 -2.00 8.95
C ASN A 45 -8.30 -1.36 7.85
N ARG A 46 -7.75 -0.40 7.09
CA ARG A 46 -8.46 0.21 5.97
C ARG A 46 -8.85 -0.81 4.90
N ALA A 47 -7.94 -1.73 4.56
CA ALA A 47 -8.23 -2.79 3.60
C ALA A 47 -9.37 -3.70 4.08
N LEU A 48 -9.40 -4.07 5.37
CA LEU A 48 -10.48 -4.88 5.95
C LEU A 48 -11.85 -4.24 5.76
N TYR A 49 -12.00 -2.96 6.09
CA TYR A 49 -13.28 -2.25 5.91
C TYR A 49 -13.67 -2.10 4.45
N LEU A 50 -12.70 -1.86 3.55
CA LEU A 50 -12.97 -1.79 2.11
C LEU A 50 -13.38 -3.15 1.55
N LEU A 51 -12.73 -4.23 1.96
CA LEU A 51 -13.11 -5.59 1.58
C LEU A 51 -14.47 -6.00 2.14
N ALA A 52 -14.82 -5.55 3.36
CA ALA A 52 -16.14 -5.79 3.94
C ALA A 52 -17.25 -5.08 3.15
N ALA A 53 -16.94 -3.87 2.65
CA ALA A 53 -17.85 -3.09 1.84
C ALA A 53 -17.97 -3.58 0.39
N ASN A 54 -16.92 -4.20 -0.16
CA ASN A 54 -16.79 -4.61 -1.55
C ASN A 54 -16.59 -6.14 -1.65
N PRO A 55 -17.64 -6.95 -1.41
CA PRO A 55 -17.55 -8.40 -1.44
C PRO A 55 -17.06 -8.95 -2.78
N GLU A 56 -17.32 -8.26 -3.89
CA GLU A 56 -16.85 -8.63 -5.23
C GLU A 56 -15.33 -8.50 -5.37
N VAL A 57 -14.70 -7.49 -4.75
CA VAL A 57 -13.24 -7.36 -4.70
C VAL A 57 -12.64 -8.42 -3.79
N GLN A 58 -13.33 -8.74 -2.70
CA GLN A 58 -12.95 -9.81 -1.79
C GLN A 58 -12.94 -11.16 -2.50
N GLU A 59 -14.00 -11.48 -3.25
CA GLU A 59 -14.09 -12.72 -4.02
C GLU A 59 -13.06 -12.76 -5.15
N TRP A 60 -12.89 -11.66 -5.88
CA TRP A 60 -11.87 -11.53 -6.92
C TRP A 60 -10.45 -11.83 -6.40
N SER A 61 -10.13 -11.38 -5.18
CA SER A 61 -8.84 -11.67 -4.55
C SER A 61 -8.77 -13.12 -4.06
N ARG A 62 -9.87 -13.67 -3.55
CA ARG A 62 -9.95 -15.06 -3.07
C ARG A 62 -9.80 -16.08 -4.19
N GLU A 63 -10.39 -15.84 -5.35
CA GLU A 63 -10.20 -16.68 -6.54
C GLU A 63 -8.70 -16.91 -6.83
N GLU A 64 -7.89 -15.84 -6.77
CA GLU A 64 -6.44 -15.93 -6.94
C GLU A 64 -5.78 -16.70 -5.80
N ILE A 65 -6.18 -16.46 -4.54
CA ILE A 65 -5.66 -17.21 -3.39
C ILE A 65 -5.88 -18.72 -3.58
N HIS A 66 -7.08 -19.15 -3.97
CA HIS A 66 -7.39 -20.57 -4.18
C HIS A 66 -6.68 -21.15 -5.42
N ALA A 67 -6.46 -20.35 -6.47
CA ALA A 67 -5.72 -20.78 -7.65
C ALA A 67 -4.21 -20.95 -7.39
N VAL A 68 -3.62 -20.10 -6.55
CA VAL A 68 -2.17 -20.10 -6.27
C VAL A 68 -1.81 -21.02 -5.10
N VAL A 69 -2.62 -21.02 -4.04
CA VAL A 69 -2.32 -21.68 -2.77
C VAL A 69 -2.98 -23.05 -2.73
N ILE A 70 -2.31 -24.01 -3.36
CA ILE A 70 -2.80 -25.39 -3.56
C ILE A 70 -2.68 -26.25 -2.29
N TYR A 71 -1.78 -25.90 -1.36
CA TYR A 71 -1.49 -26.67 -0.14
C TYR A 71 -1.69 -25.84 1.14
N ASP A 72 -1.91 -26.51 2.27
CA ASP A 72 -2.04 -25.85 3.59
C ASP A 72 -0.71 -25.30 4.14
N ASP A 73 0.44 -25.74 3.60
CA ASP A 73 1.74 -25.18 3.96
C ASP A 73 2.04 -23.91 3.15
N THR A 74 1.64 -22.77 3.72
CA THR A 74 1.81 -21.43 3.13
C THR A 74 3.18 -20.80 3.44
N GLN A 75 3.92 -21.31 4.44
CA GLN A 75 5.14 -20.67 4.93
C GLN A 75 6.39 -21.05 4.13
N SER A 76 6.44 -22.26 3.57
CA SER A 76 7.62 -22.77 2.85
C SER A 76 7.72 -22.35 1.37
N LYS A 77 6.70 -21.66 0.84
CA LYS A 77 6.53 -21.41 -0.62
C LYS A 77 6.46 -19.95 -1.03
N TYR A 78 6.98 -19.03 -0.22
CA TYR A 78 6.98 -17.59 -0.51
C TYR A 78 7.42 -17.26 -1.95
N GLN A 79 8.55 -17.82 -2.41
CA GLN A 79 9.12 -17.54 -3.73
C GLN A 79 8.23 -18.04 -4.88
N GLU A 80 7.41 -19.06 -4.63
CA GLU A 80 6.49 -19.64 -5.62
C GLU A 80 5.16 -18.87 -5.66
N TYR A 81 4.61 -18.54 -4.49
CA TYR A 81 3.27 -17.98 -4.35
C TYR A 81 3.24 -16.48 -4.52
N TYR A 82 4.12 -15.74 -3.84
CA TYR A 82 4.06 -14.28 -3.81
C TYR A 82 4.07 -13.64 -5.21
N PRO A 83 4.91 -14.07 -6.19
CA PRO A 83 4.91 -13.46 -7.51
C PRO A 83 3.61 -13.63 -8.31
N LYS A 84 2.74 -14.56 -7.90
CA LYS A 84 1.46 -14.87 -8.56
C LYS A 84 0.26 -14.21 -7.87
N LEU A 85 0.45 -13.59 -6.71
CA LEU A 85 -0.60 -12.98 -5.88
C LEU A 85 -0.79 -11.48 -6.19
N ASN A 86 -1.01 -11.17 -7.47
CA ASN A 86 -1.13 -9.81 -8.00
C ASN A 86 -2.41 -9.11 -7.54
N ARG A 87 -3.56 -9.81 -7.50
CA ARG A 87 -4.84 -9.27 -7.03
C ARG A 87 -4.79 -8.95 -5.54
N CYS A 88 -4.22 -9.85 -4.73
CA CYS A 88 -3.96 -9.58 -3.31
C CYS A 88 -3.09 -8.34 -3.11
N LEU A 89 -2.02 -8.20 -3.91
CA LEU A 89 -1.16 -7.02 -3.88
C LEU A 89 -1.87 -5.75 -4.39
N ALA A 90 -2.85 -5.88 -5.28
CA ALA A 90 -3.65 -4.77 -5.78
C ALA A 90 -4.58 -4.18 -4.71
N VAL A 91 -5.10 -5.01 -3.78
CA VAL A 91 -5.90 -4.53 -2.64
C VAL A 91 -5.10 -3.56 -1.76
N LEU A 92 -3.79 -3.77 -1.60
CA LEU A 92 -2.89 -2.86 -0.87
C LEU A 92 -2.83 -1.44 -1.48
N LYS A 93 -3.30 -1.25 -2.72
CA LYS A 93 -3.25 0.03 -3.44
C LYS A 93 -4.41 0.94 -3.04
N LEU A 94 -4.44 1.35 -1.77
CA LEU A 94 -5.46 2.21 -1.15
C LEU A 94 -5.40 3.69 -1.60
N LYS A 95 -4.82 3.96 -2.76
CA LYS A 95 -4.47 5.28 -3.31
C LYS A 95 -5.71 6.11 -3.69
N ASP A 96 -6.79 5.42 -3.99
CA ASP A 96 -7.86 5.87 -4.84
C ASP A 96 -9.03 6.35 -3.99
N THR A 97 -8.83 7.46 -3.28
CA THR A 97 -9.84 7.94 -2.34
C THR A 97 -10.02 9.45 -2.40
N PRO A 98 -11.27 9.95 -2.49
CA PRO A 98 -11.58 11.34 -2.30
C PRO A 98 -11.62 11.62 -0.80
N ALA A 99 -10.56 12.26 -0.27
CA ALA A 99 -10.74 13.08 0.91
C ALA A 99 -11.66 14.24 0.51
N ARG A 100 -12.97 14.03 0.64
CA ARG A 100 -14.00 15.01 0.24
C ARG A 100 -13.91 16.28 1.09
N ASN A 101 -13.25 16.21 2.24
CA ASN A 101 -12.82 17.35 3.03
C ASN A 101 -11.32 17.57 2.84
N SER A 102 -10.97 18.77 2.38
CA SER A 102 -9.66 19.35 2.09
C SER A 102 -8.63 19.33 3.23
N SER A 103 -8.86 18.56 4.30
CA SER A 103 -8.01 18.49 5.50
C SER A 103 -7.52 17.07 5.83
N ALA A 104 -8.08 16.01 5.20
CA ALA A 104 -7.60 14.64 5.39
C ALA A 104 -6.46 14.36 4.40
N LEU A 105 -5.22 14.59 4.84
CA LEU A 105 -4.02 14.14 4.14
C LEU A 105 -4.10 12.62 3.88
N LYS A 106 -3.64 12.14 2.72
CA LYS A 106 -3.45 10.69 2.45
C LYS A 106 -2.22 10.18 3.23
N PRO A 107 -2.00 8.85 3.39
CA PRO A 107 -1.08 8.32 4.41
C PRO A 107 0.42 8.61 4.16
N LEU A 108 0.79 9.38 3.14
CA LEU A 108 2.09 10.06 3.13
C LEU A 108 1.95 11.46 3.71
N ILE A 109 2.38 11.55 4.97
CA ILE A 109 2.97 12.74 5.54
C ILE A 109 4.00 13.27 4.53
N ALA A 110 3.82 14.51 4.12
CA ALA A 110 4.54 15.16 3.03
C ALA A 110 6.01 14.72 2.89
N ILE A 111 6.43 14.25 1.70
CA ILE A 111 7.85 14.06 1.38
C ILE A 111 8.47 15.45 1.22
N ALA A 112 8.80 16.09 2.33
CA ALA A 112 9.48 17.37 2.31
C ALA A 112 10.89 17.16 1.73
N LYS A 113 11.19 17.91 0.67
CA LYS A 113 12.54 18.11 0.17
C LYS A 113 12.99 19.50 0.60
N SER A 114 14.29 19.71 0.71
CA SER A 114 14.84 21.03 1.00
C SER A 114 16.15 21.20 0.25
N THR A 115 16.39 22.41 -0.25
CA THR A 115 17.72 22.83 -0.65
C THR A 115 18.56 23.10 0.60
N GLY A 116 19.87 22.87 0.50
CA GLY A 116 20.81 23.22 1.56
C GLY A 116 21.20 24.70 1.51
N ALA A 117 22.41 25.00 1.97
CA ALA A 117 22.98 26.35 1.87
C ALA A 117 23.14 26.84 0.42
N GLU A 118 23.25 25.91 -0.53
CA GLU A 118 23.40 26.21 -1.95
C GLU A 118 22.07 26.10 -2.71
N PRO A 119 21.78 27.04 -3.63
CA PRO A 119 20.64 26.92 -4.53
C PRO A 119 20.75 25.67 -5.41
N GLN A 120 19.61 25.13 -5.84
CA GLN A 120 19.56 23.90 -6.64
C GLN A 120 18.85 24.14 -7.98
N PRO A 121 19.44 23.73 -9.12
CA PRO A 121 18.76 23.82 -10.41
C PRO A 121 17.68 22.74 -10.52
N LEU A 122 16.53 23.12 -11.07
CA LEU A 122 15.43 22.24 -11.45
C LEU A 122 15.12 22.45 -12.94
N THR A 123 15.44 21.45 -13.76
CA THR A 123 15.15 21.49 -15.19
C THR A 123 13.77 20.88 -15.46
N LEU A 124 12.85 21.66 -16.03
CA LEU A 124 11.51 21.24 -16.42
C LEU A 124 11.25 21.66 -17.87
N ASN A 125 10.92 20.71 -18.74
CA ASN A 125 10.57 20.97 -20.15
C ASN A 125 11.58 21.87 -20.89
N GLY A 126 12.87 21.64 -20.68
CA GLY A 126 13.96 22.43 -21.29
C GLY A 126 14.22 23.79 -20.64
N LYS A 127 13.45 24.19 -19.61
CA LYS A 127 13.68 25.40 -18.83
C LYS A 127 14.30 25.04 -17.48
N THR A 128 15.43 25.68 -17.16
CA THR A 128 16.04 25.56 -15.83
C THR A 128 15.51 26.65 -14.91
N ILE A 129 14.97 26.25 -13.77
CA ILE A 129 14.53 27.13 -12.69
C ILE A 129 15.49 26.92 -11.52
N ILE A 130 15.98 27.99 -10.92
CA ILE A 130 16.83 27.89 -9.72
C ILE A 130 15.93 27.92 -8.49
N ILE A 131 15.96 26.85 -7.72
CA ILE A 131 15.35 26.81 -6.39
C ILE A 131 16.35 27.46 -5.43
N PRO A 132 15.98 28.55 -4.73
CA PRO A 132 16.89 29.22 -3.81
C PRO A 132 17.41 28.29 -2.71
N SER A 133 18.49 28.68 -2.05
CA SER A 133 18.96 28.00 -0.86
C SER A 133 17.92 28.02 0.27
N ASN A 134 18.04 27.07 1.20
CA ASN A 134 17.16 26.94 2.37
C ASN A 134 15.64 26.91 2.04
N THR A 135 15.29 26.45 0.84
CA THR A 135 13.91 26.40 0.37
C THR A 135 13.33 25.03 0.63
N ARG A 136 12.20 24.98 1.35
CA ARG A 136 11.41 23.77 1.54
C ARG A 136 10.49 23.56 0.33
N VAL A 137 10.57 22.37 -0.25
CA VAL A 137 9.74 21.93 -1.37
C VAL A 137 8.88 20.77 -0.91
N ILE A 138 7.56 20.93 -0.96
CA ILE A 138 6.61 19.90 -0.55
C ILE A 138 5.78 19.50 -1.79
N PRO A 139 6.10 18.36 -2.43
CA PRO A 139 5.28 17.83 -3.51
C PRO A 139 3.87 17.51 -3.01
N ASN A 140 2.86 17.90 -3.78
CA ASN A 140 1.48 17.51 -3.50
C ASN A 140 1.23 16.07 -3.98
N ILE A 141 1.65 15.11 -3.15
CA ILE A 141 1.50 13.67 -3.42
C ILE A 141 0.03 13.30 -3.59
N ASN A 142 -0.88 13.97 -2.87
CA ASN A 142 -2.31 13.69 -2.96
C ASN A 142 -2.84 13.99 -4.34
N ALA A 143 -2.54 15.18 -4.86
CA ALA A 143 -2.91 15.59 -6.21
C ALA A 143 -2.30 14.64 -7.24
N MET A 144 -1.01 14.34 -7.12
CA MET A 144 -0.31 13.41 -8.01
C MET A 144 -0.94 12.01 -8.04
N HIS A 145 -1.32 11.50 -6.86
CA HIS A 145 -2.00 10.22 -6.69
C HIS A 145 -3.48 10.24 -7.06
N SER A 146 -4.06 11.36 -7.49
CA SER A 146 -5.46 11.36 -7.94
C SER A 146 -5.73 12.27 -9.12
N HIS A 147 -4.68 12.72 -9.81
CA HIS A 147 -4.84 13.63 -10.93
C HIS A 147 -5.44 12.86 -12.13
N PRO A 148 -6.60 13.28 -12.67
CA PRO A 148 -7.28 12.54 -13.74
C PRO A 148 -6.43 12.32 -15.00
N ARG A 149 -5.51 13.26 -15.30
CA ARG A 149 -4.50 13.11 -16.36
C ARG A 149 -3.75 11.77 -16.33
N TYR A 150 -3.44 11.25 -15.15
CA TYR A 150 -2.65 10.03 -14.99
C TYR A 150 -3.51 8.82 -14.61
N TRP A 151 -4.69 9.06 -14.02
CA TRP A 151 -5.47 8.02 -13.34
C TRP A 151 -6.88 7.82 -13.91
N GLY A 152 -7.33 8.68 -14.83
CA GLY A 152 -8.66 8.65 -15.42
C GLY A 152 -9.69 9.50 -14.66
N SER A 153 -10.91 9.57 -15.17
CA SER A 153 -12.03 10.26 -14.53
C SER A 153 -12.43 9.65 -13.18
N ASP A 154 -12.05 8.40 -12.96
CA ASP A 154 -12.33 7.59 -11.78
C ASP A 154 -11.14 7.53 -10.80
N ALA A 155 -10.18 8.45 -10.90
CA ALA A 155 -8.97 8.52 -10.09
C ALA A 155 -9.18 8.58 -8.56
N LEU A 156 -10.42 8.82 -8.12
CA LEU A 156 -10.83 8.92 -6.73
C LEU A 156 -11.64 7.69 -6.27
N ILE A 157 -11.83 6.68 -7.12
CA ILE A 157 -12.61 5.48 -6.80
C ILE A 157 -11.66 4.34 -6.51
N TRP A 158 -11.77 3.74 -5.32
CA TRP A 158 -10.97 2.59 -4.95
C TRP A 158 -11.26 1.41 -5.85
N ARG A 159 -10.29 1.10 -6.72
CA ARG A 159 -10.46 0.13 -7.79
C ARG A 159 -9.22 -0.75 -7.94
N PRO A 160 -9.06 -1.79 -7.11
CA PRO A 160 -7.90 -2.69 -7.15
C PRO A 160 -7.62 -3.29 -8.52
N ASN A 161 -8.66 -3.65 -9.28
CA ASN A 161 -8.49 -4.25 -10.61
C ASN A 161 -7.70 -3.37 -11.60
N ARG A 162 -7.60 -2.04 -11.41
CA ARG A 162 -6.76 -1.18 -12.29
C ARG A 162 -5.27 -1.53 -12.23
N TRP A 163 -4.86 -2.20 -11.16
CA TRP A 163 -3.48 -2.56 -10.87
C TRP A 163 -3.09 -3.92 -11.44
N VAL A 164 -4.03 -4.61 -12.08
CA VAL A 164 -3.84 -5.94 -12.68
C VAL A 164 -4.29 -5.86 -14.14
N LEU A 165 -3.37 -6.14 -15.06
CA LEU A 165 -3.61 -6.16 -16.50
C LEU A 165 -3.91 -7.59 -16.93
N SER A 166 -4.91 -7.77 -17.79
CA SER A 166 -5.21 -9.03 -18.47
C SER A 166 -5.72 -8.73 -19.88
N LYS A 167 -5.50 -9.62 -20.86
CA LYS A 167 -6.10 -9.42 -22.21
C LYS A 167 -7.61 -9.62 -22.24
N LYS A 168 -8.21 -10.17 -21.17
CA LYS A 168 -9.67 -10.29 -21.04
C LYS A 168 -10.36 -8.98 -20.61
N SER A 169 -9.63 -7.97 -20.13
CA SER A 169 -10.27 -6.75 -19.62
C SER A 169 -10.80 -5.87 -20.76
N ASP A 170 -12.08 -5.54 -20.70
CA ASP A 170 -12.81 -4.76 -21.70
C ASP A 170 -12.10 -3.46 -22.12
N SER A 171 -12.27 -3.15 -23.41
CA SER A 171 -11.76 -2.04 -24.21
C SER A 171 -11.91 -0.59 -23.67
N GLU A 172 -12.38 -0.38 -22.43
CA GLU A 172 -12.68 0.94 -21.88
C GLU A 172 -11.47 1.69 -21.31
N THR A 173 -10.32 1.05 -21.15
CA THR A 173 -9.08 1.70 -20.70
C THR A 173 -7.92 1.54 -21.68
N ARG A 174 -7.90 2.36 -22.75
CA ARG A 174 -6.79 2.47 -23.74
C ARG A 174 -5.38 2.58 -23.15
N ILE A 175 -5.23 3.00 -21.88
CA ILE A 175 -3.94 3.13 -21.19
C ILE A 175 -3.31 1.75 -20.88
N GLN A 176 -4.11 0.68 -20.81
CA GLN A 176 -3.68 -0.63 -20.32
C GLN A 176 -3.04 -1.52 -21.40
N GLU A 177 -3.43 -1.39 -22.67
CA GLU A 177 -2.90 -2.23 -23.76
C GLU A 177 -1.41 -1.98 -24.04
N GLU A 178 -0.95 -0.73 -23.96
CA GLU A 178 0.46 -0.36 -24.20
C GLU A 178 1.43 -0.95 -23.16
N HIS A 179 0.92 -1.37 -22.00
CA HIS A 179 1.72 -1.89 -20.89
C HIS A 179 1.72 -3.43 -20.79
N LEU A 180 1.00 -4.12 -21.69
CA LEU A 180 0.97 -5.59 -21.74
C LEU A 180 2.22 -6.15 -22.45
N PRO A 181 2.79 -7.27 -21.97
CA PRO A 181 3.86 -7.95 -22.70
C PRO A 181 3.37 -8.50 -24.06
N ASN A 182 4.17 -8.31 -25.12
CA ASN A 182 3.86 -8.76 -26.49
C ASN A 182 3.53 -10.26 -26.64
N LYS A 183 3.92 -11.11 -25.67
CA LYS A 183 3.73 -12.58 -25.70
C LYS A 183 2.87 -13.10 -24.53
N SER A 184 1.94 -12.32 -24.01
CA SER A 184 1.04 -12.78 -22.93
C SER A 184 -0.12 -13.65 -23.45
N THR A 185 -0.54 -14.65 -22.69
CA THR A 185 -1.80 -15.37 -22.96
C THR A 185 -3.00 -14.60 -22.39
N PRO A 186 -4.25 -14.85 -22.84
CA PRO A 186 -5.42 -14.12 -22.33
C PRO A 186 -5.76 -14.37 -20.86
N GLU A 187 -5.21 -15.42 -20.28
CA GLU A 187 -5.45 -15.84 -18.89
C GLU A 187 -4.36 -15.33 -17.94
N GLU A 188 -3.27 -14.81 -18.48
CA GLU A 188 -2.18 -14.26 -17.67
C GLU A 188 -2.51 -12.86 -17.15
N GLU A 189 -2.23 -12.67 -15.86
CA GLU A 189 -2.38 -11.40 -15.16
C GLU A 189 -1.01 -10.79 -14.84
N PHE A 190 -0.87 -9.50 -15.11
CA PHE A 190 0.37 -8.76 -14.89
C PHE A 190 0.15 -7.56 -13.98
N PRO A 191 1.09 -7.25 -13.06
CA PRO A 191 0.99 -6.03 -12.26
C PRO A 191 1.15 -4.80 -13.17
N PHE A 192 0.18 -3.89 -13.12
CA PHE A 192 0.30 -2.58 -13.78
C PHE A 192 1.33 -1.71 -13.05
N SER A 193 2.28 -1.19 -13.81
CA SER A 193 3.25 -0.21 -13.33
C SER A 193 2.89 1.17 -13.89
N PRO A 194 2.48 2.13 -13.04
CA PRO A 194 2.11 3.47 -13.50
C PRO A 194 3.34 4.25 -13.96
N GLN A 195 3.11 5.33 -14.71
CA GLN A 195 4.16 6.27 -15.10
C GLN A 195 4.98 6.70 -13.88
N LYS A 196 6.31 6.66 -14.01
CA LYS A 196 7.24 7.04 -12.92
C LYS A 196 6.86 8.39 -12.32
N GLY A 197 6.89 8.46 -10.99
CA GLY A 197 6.55 9.67 -10.25
C GLY A 197 5.07 10.01 -10.22
N THR A 198 4.15 9.20 -10.75
CA THR A 198 2.69 9.43 -10.60
C THR A 198 2.08 8.67 -9.41
N TYR A 199 2.83 7.70 -8.86
CA TYR A 199 2.47 6.94 -7.67
C TYR A 199 3.70 6.59 -6.82
N VAL A 200 3.83 7.26 -5.68
CA VAL A 200 4.96 7.16 -4.73
C VAL A 200 4.50 6.84 -3.29
N PRO A 201 3.68 5.79 -3.07
CA PRO A 201 3.18 5.38 -1.75
C PRO A 201 4.29 4.99 -0.74
N TRP A 202 5.50 4.72 -1.24
CA TRP A 202 6.69 4.42 -0.45
C TRP A 202 7.82 5.42 -0.72
N SER A 203 7.49 6.64 -1.21
CA SER A 203 8.48 7.59 -1.71
C SER A 203 9.32 7.03 -2.88
N GLU A 204 10.31 7.78 -3.34
CA GLU A 204 11.26 7.40 -4.40
C GLU A 204 12.67 7.94 -4.12
N GLY A 205 13.66 7.40 -4.83
CA GLY A 205 15.07 7.82 -4.76
C GLY A 205 15.76 7.43 -3.46
N ALA A 206 16.75 8.21 -3.03
CA ALA A 206 17.55 7.94 -1.83
C ALA A 206 16.76 7.94 -0.51
N ARG A 207 15.49 8.35 -0.54
CA ARG A 207 14.56 8.34 0.62
C ARG A 207 13.33 7.49 0.32
N ALA A 208 13.44 6.50 -0.55
CA ALA A 208 12.43 5.47 -0.71
C ALA A 208 12.36 4.63 0.58
N CYS A 209 11.15 4.22 0.97
CA CYS A 209 10.92 3.44 2.17
C CYS A 209 11.62 2.07 2.04
N PRO A 210 12.54 1.72 2.96
CA PRO A 210 13.22 0.43 2.92
C PRO A 210 12.25 -0.74 3.23
N GLY A 211 11.19 -0.48 4.00
CA GLY A 211 10.17 -1.47 4.36
C GLY A 211 9.17 -1.80 3.25
N LYS A 212 9.27 -1.20 2.05
CA LYS A 212 8.30 -1.40 0.96
C LYS A 212 8.06 -2.88 0.67
N LYS A 213 9.12 -3.64 0.47
CA LYS A 213 9.00 -5.06 0.10
C LYS A 213 8.44 -5.88 1.26
N PHE A 214 8.93 -5.64 2.48
CA PHE A 214 8.45 -6.31 3.68
C PHE A 214 6.95 -6.09 3.87
N GLY A 215 6.48 -4.85 3.85
CA GLY A 215 5.06 -4.53 4.01
C GLY A 215 4.16 -5.08 2.90
N GLN A 216 4.65 -5.17 1.66
CA GLN A 216 3.92 -5.84 0.58
C GLN A 216 3.76 -7.35 0.84
N VAL A 217 4.83 -8.00 1.31
CA VAL A 217 4.81 -9.43 1.62
C VAL A 217 3.92 -9.70 2.83
N GLU A 218 4.06 -8.92 3.90
CA GLU A 218 3.24 -9.00 5.11
C GLU A 218 1.75 -8.86 4.81
N PHE A 219 1.38 -7.87 3.99
CA PHE A 219 -0.01 -7.66 3.58
C PHE A 219 -0.55 -8.86 2.79
N VAL A 220 0.20 -9.32 1.78
CA VAL A 220 -0.22 -10.47 0.94
C VAL A 220 -0.31 -11.75 1.77
N ALA A 221 0.65 -11.99 2.66
CA ALA A 221 0.62 -13.14 3.56
C ALA A 221 -0.63 -13.10 4.45
N THR A 222 -0.98 -11.92 4.99
CA THR A 222 -2.20 -11.75 5.80
C THR A 222 -3.45 -12.01 4.98
N MET A 223 -3.52 -11.50 3.74
CA MET A 223 -4.62 -11.77 2.82
C MET A 223 -4.79 -13.29 2.60
N VAL A 224 -3.71 -14.00 2.28
CA VAL A 224 -3.72 -15.45 2.08
C VAL A 224 -4.13 -16.19 3.36
N SER A 225 -3.53 -15.88 4.50
CA SER A 225 -3.76 -16.61 5.75
C SER A 225 -5.19 -16.47 6.26
N VAL A 226 -5.79 -15.28 6.12
CA VAL A 226 -7.12 -14.99 6.66
C VAL A 226 -8.21 -15.28 5.62
N PHE A 227 -8.11 -14.69 4.43
CA PHE A 227 -9.18 -14.71 3.45
C PHE A 227 -9.32 -16.01 2.68
N ARG A 228 -8.38 -16.95 2.83
CA ARG A 228 -8.56 -18.30 2.28
C ARG A 228 -9.72 -19.06 2.93
N LYS A 229 -9.89 -18.92 4.26
CA LYS A 229 -10.90 -19.65 5.04
C LYS A 229 -11.99 -18.73 5.61
N HIS A 230 -11.82 -17.42 5.49
CA HIS A 230 -12.75 -16.45 6.07
C HIS A 230 -13.14 -15.37 5.08
N ARG A 231 -14.32 -14.82 5.29
CA ARG A 231 -14.79 -13.56 4.71
C ARG A 231 -14.97 -12.53 5.81
N VAL A 232 -14.85 -11.26 5.46
CA VAL A 232 -15.30 -10.16 6.31
C VAL A 232 -16.54 -9.53 5.70
N GLU A 233 -17.56 -9.32 6.52
CA GLU A 233 -18.83 -8.72 6.13
C GLU A 233 -19.14 -7.52 7.03
N VAL A 234 -19.79 -6.50 6.48
CA VAL A 234 -20.39 -5.44 7.31
C VAL A 234 -21.57 -5.98 8.12
N VAL A 235 -21.79 -5.40 9.29
CA VAL A 235 -22.93 -5.68 10.16
C VAL A 235 -23.85 -4.46 10.14
N PRO A 236 -25.03 -4.53 9.46
CA PRO A 236 -25.96 -3.42 9.42
C PRO A 236 -26.50 -3.07 10.80
N GLU A 237 -26.66 -1.76 11.05
CA GLU A 237 -27.42 -1.31 12.22
C GLU A 237 -28.92 -1.65 12.10
N LYS A 238 -29.65 -1.52 13.21
CA LYS A 238 -31.08 -1.82 13.23
C LYS A 238 -31.84 -0.90 12.29
N GLY A 239 -32.38 -1.47 11.21
CA GLY A 239 -33.14 -0.73 10.19
C GLY A 239 -32.29 -0.22 9.03
N GLU A 240 -30.99 -0.49 9.02
CA GLU A 240 -30.08 -0.20 7.91
C GLU A 240 -30.08 -1.36 6.90
N SER A 241 -30.08 -1.06 5.61
CA SER A 241 -29.87 -2.08 4.56
C SER A 241 -28.40 -2.49 4.44
N ILE A 242 -28.13 -3.64 3.82
CA ILE A 242 -26.74 -4.09 3.62
C ILE A 242 -25.95 -3.13 2.71
N GLU A 243 -26.57 -2.57 1.68
CA GLU A 243 -25.95 -1.56 0.82
C GLU A 243 -25.62 -0.26 1.55
N GLU A 244 -26.47 0.17 2.49
CA GLU A 244 -26.18 1.33 3.34
C GLU A 244 -25.01 1.05 4.27
N ALA A 245 -25.00 -0.12 4.93
CA ALA A 245 -23.91 -0.54 5.81
C ALA A 245 -22.56 -0.59 5.06
N ARG A 246 -22.55 -1.09 3.82
CA ARG A 246 -21.36 -1.10 2.95
C ARG A 246 -20.88 0.32 2.64
N LYS A 247 -21.78 1.22 2.25
CA LYS A 247 -21.43 2.64 2.01
C LYS A 247 -20.91 3.33 3.27
N THR A 248 -21.50 3.03 4.42
CA THR A 248 -21.05 3.53 5.72
C THR A 248 -19.63 3.05 6.03
N ALA A 249 -19.34 1.77 5.80
CA ALA A 249 -18.01 1.21 5.96
C ALA A 249 -16.97 1.87 5.04
N GLU A 250 -17.24 2.05 3.74
CA GLU A 250 -16.31 2.77 2.86
C GLU A 250 -16.09 4.21 3.34
N LYS A 251 -17.17 4.92 3.67
CA LYS A 251 -17.11 6.29 4.14
C LYS A 251 -16.26 6.42 5.41
N SER A 252 -16.30 5.43 6.30
CA SER A 252 -15.50 5.41 7.53
C SER A 252 -13.99 5.38 7.26
N VAL A 253 -13.57 4.65 6.22
CA VAL A 253 -12.18 4.61 5.75
C VAL A 253 -11.74 5.98 5.25
N TRP A 254 -12.68 6.74 4.69
CA TRP A 254 -12.43 8.06 4.11
C TRP A 254 -12.53 9.19 5.14
N ASP A 255 -13.24 8.97 6.24
CA ASP A 255 -13.26 9.87 7.40
C ASP A 255 -12.05 9.59 8.30
N SER A 256 -10.89 10.03 7.81
CA SER A 256 -9.61 9.92 8.50
C SER A 256 -9.14 11.25 9.08
N GLU A 257 -8.28 11.19 10.09
CA GLU A 257 -7.55 12.33 10.63
C GLU A 257 -6.08 11.99 10.88
N ILE A 258 -5.26 13.04 11.02
CA ILE A 258 -3.87 12.87 11.45
C ILE A 258 -3.83 13.05 12.95
N VAL A 259 -3.45 12.00 13.66
CA VAL A 259 -2.99 12.10 15.05
C VAL A 259 -1.47 12.05 15.04
N LEU A 260 -0.91 10.85 14.93
CA LEU A 260 0.50 10.62 14.61
C LEU A 260 0.66 10.21 13.13
N LEU A 261 -0.17 9.27 12.71
CA LEU A 261 -0.34 8.83 11.33
C LEU A 261 -1.79 9.06 10.91
N LEU A 262 -2.06 8.87 9.62
CA LEU A 262 -3.42 8.97 9.10
C LEU A 262 -4.25 7.76 9.49
N GLN A 263 -5.19 7.93 10.41
CA GLN A 263 -6.06 6.86 10.90
C GLN A 263 -7.53 7.22 10.74
N MET A 264 -8.41 6.20 10.69
CA MET A 264 -9.86 6.40 10.69
C MET A 264 -10.28 7.04 12.02
N LYS A 265 -11.19 8.03 11.98
CA LYS A 265 -11.57 8.77 13.20
C LYS A 265 -12.35 7.94 14.21
N LYS A 266 -13.34 7.19 13.72
CA LYS A 266 -14.29 6.42 14.54
C LYS A 266 -14.62 5.07 13.91
N PRO A 267 -13.61 4.21 13.63
CA PRO A 267 -13.85 2.91 12.99
C PRO A 267 -14.75 1.99 13.83
N GLU A 268 -14.78 2.17 15.16
CA GLU A 268 -15.61 1.42 16.10
C GLU A 268 -17.12 1.59 15.90
N LEU A 269 -17.54 2.63 15.17
CA LEU A 269 -18.95 2.86 14.85
C LEU A 269 -19.44 2.02 13.67
N VAL A 270 -18.56 1.32 12.98
CA VAL A 270 -18.93 0.46 11.85
C VAL A 270 -18.67 -0.98 12.23
N GLY A 271 -19.76 -1.75 12.36
CA GLY A 271 -19.69 -3.17 12.65
C GLY A 271 -19.16 -3.97 11.46
N VAL A 272 -18.16 -4.81 11.72
CA VAL A 272 -17.69 -5.85 10.79
C VAL A 272 -17.62 -7.18 11.52
N LYS A 273 -17.88 -8.28 10.82
CA LYS A 273 -17.79 -9.64 11.36
C LYS A 273 -16.98 -10.53 10.43
N TRP A 274 -16.30 -11.50 11.03
CA TRP A 274 -15.69 -12.61 10.29
C TRP A 274 -16.72 -13.72 10.09
N VAL A 275 -16.71 -14.31 8.90
CA VAL A 275 -17.53 -15.46 8.53
C VAL A 275 -16.61 -16.53 7.99
N GLU A 276 -16.60 -17.71 8.63
CA GLU A 276 -15.88 -18.87 8.09
C GLU A 276 -16.59 -19.36 6.83
N VAL A 277 -15.82 -19.76 5.83
CA VAL A 277 -16.34 -20.28 4.57
C VAL A 277 -15.54 -21.50 4.15
N GLU A 278 -16.25 -22.45 3.55
CA GLU A 278 -15.70 -23.72 3.06
C GLU A 278 -14.67 -23.54 1.93
#